data_AF-G5GG56-F1
#
_entry.id   AF-G5GG56-F1
#
_cell.length_a   1.000
_cell.length_b   1.000
_cell.length_c   1.000
_cell.angle_alpha   90.00
_cell.angle_beta   90.00
_cell.angle_gamma   90.00
#
_symmetry.space_group_name_H-M   'P 1'
#
loop_
_entity.id
_entity.type
_entity.pdbx_description
1 polymer ?
#
loop_
_entity_poly.entity_id
_entity_poly.type
_entity_poly.pdbx_seq_one_letter_code
_entity_poly.pdbx_strand_id
1 'polypeptide(L)'
;MKLNKKIALYVSVFVIGVALATACSSKKNEESGQNQSQSGSGAESAPSGQTSAGAASSAAKKADKKVDLNYDIINNIGDDKEAIINALGNPANESKTDISIILEYKNPDRKLHLFPETDMKAANTCWAAFATAGDMWGVKEKMKKEDFLKEAVSGENQEVIDGENLDDSEVSVGKKGQKTIEFASEGYSFIIALNDDGTIDANSPAGVFSLDAEATPVENAP
;
A
#
# COMPACT_ATOMS: atom_id res chain seq x y z
N MET A 1 -8.03 -22.38 16.38
CA MET A 1 -7.44 -21.47 17.38
C MET A 1 -6.93 -20.24 16.67
N LYS A 2 -7.21 -19.07 17.24
CA LYS A 2 -6.94 -17.72 16.70
C LYS A 2 -5.44 -17.49 16.51
N LEU A 3 -5.05 -16.87 15.38
CA LEU A 3 -3.84 -16.06 15.31
C LEU A 3 -4.21 -14.68 14.77
N ASN A 4 -4.62 -13.81 15.69
CA ASN A 4 -4.62 -12.36 15.45
C ASN A 4 -3.16 -11.91 15.49
N LYS A 5 -2.51 -11.77 14.33
CA LYS A 5 -1.28 -10.99 14.23
C LYS A 5 -1.65 -9.59 13.77
N LYS A 6 -1.73 -8.68 14.74
CA LYS A 6 -1.72 -7.24 14.50
C LYS A 6 -0.40 -6.93 13.79
N ILE A 7 -0.45 -6.72 12.48
CA ILE A 7 0.66 -6.11 11.74
C ILE A 7 0.56 -4.62 12.08
N ALA A 8 1.29 -4.23 13.12
CA ALA A 8 1.55 -2.83 13.39
C ALA A 8 2.45 -2.33 12.25
N LEU A 9 1.88 -1.59 11.31
CA LEU A 9 2.64 -0.85 10.32
C LEU A 9 3.43 0.22 11.09
N TYR A 10 4.69 -0.09 11.40
CA TYR A 10 5.64 0.92 11.86
C TYR A 10 6.00 1.79 10.64
N VAL A 11 5.11 2.72 10.29
CA VAL A 11 5.55 3.93 9.62
C VAL A 11 6.27 4.72 10.70
N SER A 12 7.56 4.48 10.85
CA SER A 12 8.41 5.33 11.67
C SER A 12 8.45 6.70 11.00
N VAL A 13 7.48 7.55 11.32
CA VAL A 13 7.57 8.98 11.09
C VAL A 13 8.82 9.42 11.83
N PHE A 14 9.85 9.79 11.06
CA PHE A 14 11.12 10.29 11.55
C PHE A 14 10.87 11.65 12.21
N VAL A 15 10.46 11.66 13.49
CA VAL A 15 10.36 12.88 14.29
C VAL A 15 11.77 13.28 14.74
N ILE A 16 12.49 14.05 13.92
CA ILE A 16 13.62 14.85 14.44
C ILE A 16 13.02 16.05 15.17
N GLY A 17 12.88 15.91 16.49
CA GLY A 17 12.60 17.02 17.40
C GLY A 17 13.70 17.10 18.45
N VAL A 18 14.65 18.01 18.26
CA VAL A 18 15.66 18.39 19.25
C VAL A 18 14.97 19.23 20.35
N ALA A 19 15.10 18.82 21.63
CA ALA A 19 15.69 19.66 22.71
C ALA A 19 15.51 19.07 24.13
N LEU A 20 16.67 18.87 24.77
CA LEU A 20 17.05 19.19 26.16
C LEU A 20 16.31 18.56 27.37
N ALA A 21 17.01 17.58 27.94
CA ALA A 21 17.32 17.34 29.36
C ALA A 21 16.30 17.71 30.47
N THR A 22 15.92 16.70 31.25
CA THR A 22 16.11 16.69 32.72
C THR A 22 15.97 15.25 33.26
N ALA A 23 16.64 14.99 34.39
CA ALA A 23 17.13 13.70 34.85
C ALA A 23 16.21 12.92 35.81
N CYS A 24 16.61 11.65 36.05
CA CYS A 24 16.44 10.85 37.28
C CYS A 24 15.04 10.26 37.59
N SER A 25 14.83 9.01 38.02
CA SER A 25 15.68 7.86 38.35
C SER A 25 14.81 6.60 38.54
N SER A 26 15.34 5.44 38.11
CA SER A 26 15.28 4.11 38.76
C SER A 26 13.94 3.47 39.16
N LYS A 27 13.65 2.28 38.59
CA LYS A 27 13.65 1.03 39.37
C LYS A 27 13.65 -0.25 38.52
N LYS A 28 14.48 -1.17 39.00
CA LYS A 28 14.83 -2.52 38.58
C LYS A 28 13.68 -3.50 38.84
N ASN A 29 13.51 -4.53 38.00
CA ASN A 29 13.41 -5.91 38.51
C ASN A 29 13.65 -6.99 37.42
N GLU A 30 14.55 -7.90 37.81
CA GLU A 30 14.77 -9.31 37.42
C GLU A 30 13.43 -10.12 37.56
N GLU A 31 13.17 -11.34 37.06
CA GLU A 31 13.95 -12.48 36.56
C GLU A 31 12.98 -13.62 36.11
N SER A 32 13.53 -14.61 35.39
CA SER A 32 13.09 -16.03 35.26
C SER A 32 11.89 -16.35 34.34
N GLY A 33 11.91 -17.39 33.50
CA GLY A 33 12.78 -18.55 33.52
C GLY A 33 12.76 -19.39 32.25
N GLN A 34 13.79 -20.22 32.15
CA GLN A 34 13.93 -21.33 31.22
C GLN A 34 12.76 -22.32 31.36
N ASN A 35 12.31 -22.90 30.24
CA ASN A 35 12.27 -24.36 30.19
C ASN A 35 12.38 -24.93 28.78
N GLN A 36 13.06 -26.07 28.77
CA GLN A 36 13.59 -26.84 27.66
C GLN A 36 12.57 -27.81 27.04
N SER A 37 12.73 -28.00 25.73
CA SER A 37 12.86 -29.29 25.02
C SER A 37 11.67 -30.26 24.86
N GLN A 38 11.35 -30.49 23.58
CA GLN A 38 11.46 -31.77 22.83
C GLN A 38 10.21 -32.56 22.41
N SER A 39 10.30 -33.00 21.14
CA SER A 39 9.64 -34.14 20.46
C SER A 39 8.25 -33.86 19.87
N GLY A 40 7.92 -34.19 18.61
CA GLY A 40 8.61 -34.93 17.56
C GLY A 40 7.62 -35.26 16.41
N SER A 41 8.15 -35.80 15.30
CA SER A 41 7.45 -36.35 14.11
C SER A 41 6.86 -35.32 13.12
N GLY A 42 7.11 -35.32 11.81
CA GLY A 42 7.70 -36.30 10.90
C GLY A 42 6.80 -36.47 9.66
N ALA A 43 7.35 -36.24 8.45
CA ALA A 43 6.84 -36.60 7.10
C ALA A 43 5.55 -35.87 6.61
N GLU A 44 5.31 -35.54 5.34
CA GLU A 44 5.97 -35.78 4.05
C GLU A 44 5.37 -34.82 3.00
N SER A 45 6.12 -34.53 1.94
CA SER A 45 5.78 -33.60 0.85
C SER A 45 4.97 -34.24 -0.29
N ALA A 46 4.37 -33.35 -1.09
CA ALA A 46 3.99 -33.45 -2.52
C ALA A 46 2.48 -33.61 -2.85
N PRO A 47 2.03 -33.33 -4.10
CA PRO A 47 2.09 -32.02 -4.77
C PRO A 47 0.76 -31.62 -5.48
N SER A 48 0.67 -30.35 -5.86
CA SER A 48 -0.04 -29.76 -7.01
C SER A 48 -1.26 -30.48 -7.62
N GLY A 49 -2.42 -29.81 -7.56
CA GLY A 49 -3.55 -30.08 -8.45
C GLY A 49 -4.84 -29.42 -8.02
N GLN A 50 -5.00 -28.10 -8.25
CA GLN A 50 -6.34 -27.51 -8.29
C GLN A 50 -6.60 -26.88 -9.66
N THR A 51 -7.41 -27.63 -10.39
CA THR A 51 -8.05 -27.34 -11.65
C THR A 51 -8.91 -26.08 -11.58
N SER A 52 -8.82 -25.32 -12.67
CA SER A 52 -9.68 -24.20 -13.08
C SER A 52 -11.17 -24.50 -12.89
N ALA A 53 -11.76 -23.99 -11.81
CA ALA A 53 -13.21 -23.96 -11.61
C ALA A 53 -13.73 -22.69 -10.89
N GLY A 54 -12.87 -21.67 -10.69
CA GLY A 54 -13.24 -20.44 -9.97
C GLY A 54 -13.62 -19.24 -10.85
N ALA A 55 -13.33 -19.27 -12.16
CA ALA A 55 -13.42 -18.08 -13.02
C ALA A 55 -14.85 -17.66 -13.40
N ALA A 56 -15.84 -18.55 -13.28
CA ALA A 56 -17.20 -18.25 -13.74
C ALA A 56 -18.11 -17.60 -12.68
N SER A 57 -17.76 -17.68 -11.39
CA SER A 57 -18.59 -17.16 -10.28
C SER A 57 -18.25 -15.71 -9.90
N SER A 58 -17.02 -15.26 -10.16
CA SER A 58 -16.56 -13.89 -9.87
C SER A 58 -17.03 -12.87 -10.91
N ALA A 59 -17.30 -13.28 -12.14
CA ALA A 59 -17.76 -12.39 -13.22
C ALA A 59 -19.19 -11.84 -12.97
N ALA A 60 -20.06 -12.63 -12.33
CA ALA A 60 -21.45 -12.24 -12.08
C ALA A 60 -21.61 -11.22 -10.92
N LYS A 61 -20.59 -11.05 -10.06
CA LYS A 61 -20.60 -10.08 -8.95
C LYS A 61 -19.98 -8.72 -9.29
N LYS A 62 -19.26 -8.60 -10.41
CA LYS A 62 -18.67 -7.32 -10.86
C LYS A 62 -19.66 -6.40 -11.57
N ALA A 63 -20.73 -6.95 -12.15
CA ALA A 63 -21.64 -6.19 -13.03
C ALA A 63 -22.44 -5.07 -12.34
N ASP A 64 -22.52 -5.05 -11.00
CA ASP A 64 -23.31 -4.09 -10.23
C ASP A 64 -22.48 -3.10 -9.40
N LYS A 65 -21.14 -3.15 -9.45
CA LYS A 65 -20.30 -2.18 -8.74
C LYS A 65 -20.20 -0.88 -9.52
N LYS A 66 -20.42 0.25 -8.85
CA LYS A 66 -20.22 1.59 -9.40
C LYS A 66 -18.74 1.99 -9.36
N VAL A 67 -17.95 1.35 -8.51
CA VAL A 67 -16.49 1.50 -8.46
C VAL A 67 -15.80 0.14 -8.55
N ASP A 68 -14.80 0.05 -9.40
CA ASP A 68 -14.00 -1.16 -9.63
C ASP A 68 -12.54 -0.77 -9.71
N LEU A 69 -11.70 -1.58 -9.07
CA LEU A 69 -10.26 -1.36 -9.05
C LEU A 69 -9.68 -1.52 -10.46
N ASN A 70 -8.93 -0.51 -10.90
CA ASN A 70 -8.25 -0.52 -12.19
C ASN A 70 -6.89 -1.19 -12.07
N TYR A 71 -6.82 -2.46 -12.48
CA TYR A 71 -5.60 -3.25 -12.43
C TYR A 71 -4.50 -2.77 -13.39
N ASP A 72 -4.82 -1.95 -14.39
CA ASP A 72 -3.79 -1.36 -15.27
C ASP A 72 -2.85 -0.42 -14.50
N ILE A 73 -3.29 0.11 -13.36
CA ILE A 73 -2.46 0.90 -12.43
C ILE A 73 -1.83 -0.02 -11.39
N ILE A 74 -2.65 -0.85 -10.73
CA ILE A 74 -2.27 -1.64 -9.55
C ILE A 74 -1.27 -2.74 -9.87
N ASN A 75 -1.39 -3.39 -11.03
CA ASN A 75 -0.55 -4.55 -11.38
C ASN A 75 0.94 -4.22 -11.45
N ASN A 76 1.29 -2.94 -11.58
CA ASN A 76 2.68 -2.49 -11.62
C ASN A 76 3.30 -2.35 -10.22
N ILE A 77 2.52 -2.48 -9.13
CA ILE A 77 3.06 -2.49 -7.77
C ILE A 77 3.81 -3.81 -7.56
N GLY A 78 5.05 -3.72 -7.13
CA GLY A 78 5.97 -4.85 -6.97
C GLY A 78 6.81 -5.16 -8.21
N ASP A 79 6.42 -4.66 -9.38
CA ASP A 79 7.20 -4.80 -10.61
C ASP A 79 8.46 -3.93 -10.57
N ASP A 80 9.51 -4.41 -11.21
CA ASP A 80 10.72 -3.61 -11.43
C ASP A 80 10.54 -2.60 -12.58
N LYS A 81 11.44 -1.62 -12.63
CA LYS A 81 11.43 -0.57 -13.66
C LYS A 81 11.38 -1.10 -15.09
N GLU A 82 12.10 -2.17 -15.40
CA GLU A 82 12.16 -2.71 -16.77
C GLU A 82 10.83 -3.35 -17.16
N ALA A 83 10.24 -4.15 -16.27
CA ALA A 83 8.92 -4.73 -16.45
C ALA A 83 7.85 -3.65 -16.69
N ILE A 84 7.89 -2.58 -15.90
CA ILE A 84 6.98 -1.44 -16.03
C ILE A 84 7.13 -0.75 -17.39
N ILE A 85 8.36 -0.46 -17.82
CA ILE A 85 8.62 0.18 -19.12
C ILE A 85 8.19 -0.74 -20.27
N ASN A 86 8.38 -2.05 -20.13
CA ASN A 86 7.92 -3.01 -21.13
C ASN A 86 6.39 -3.08 -21.23
N ALA A 87 5.68 -2.97 -20.10
CA ALA A 87 4.23 -3.01 -20.05
C ALA A 87 3.58 -1.70 -20.51
N LEU A 88 4.11 -0.56 -20.07
CA LEU A 88 3.49 0.76 -20.22
C LEU A 88 4.16 1.66 -21.27
N GLY A 89 5.31 1.24 -21.79
CA GLY A 89 6.18 2.07 -22.62
C GLY A 89 7.05 3.02 -21.79
N ASN A 90 7.71 3.94 -22.49
CA ASN A 90 8.55 4.96 -21.85
C ASN A 90 7.69 5.95 -21.06
N PRO A 91 8.11 6.34 -19.84
CA PRO A 91 7.42 7.37 -19.08
C PRO A 91 7.52 8.72 -19.81
N ALA A 92 6.52 9.57 -19.60
CA ALA A 92 6.52 10.95 -20.07
C ALA A 92 7.60 11.78 -19.35
N ASN A 93 7.89 11.45 -18.09
CA ASN A 93 8.95 12.06 -17.31
C ASN A 93 9.50 11.04 -16.30
N GLU A 94 10.80 11.11 -16.02
CA GLU A 94 11.47 10.36 -14.96
C GLU A 94 12.21 11.36 -14.07
N SER A 95 12.02 11.24 -12.76
CA SER A 95 12.74 12.05 -11.77
C SER A 95 13.21 11.21 -10.60
N LYS A 96 14.21 11.71 -9.87
CA LYS A 96 14.77 11.05 -8.69
C LYS A 96 14.68 11.98 -7.50
N THR A 97 14.34 11.42 -6.37
CA THR A 97 14.24 12.09 -5.06
C THR A 97 15.06 11.28 -4.05
N ASP A 98 15.09 11.74 -2.80
CA ASP A 98 15.81 11.03 -1.74
C ASP A 98 15.18 9.67 -1.40
N ILE A 99 13.89 9.49 -1.69
CA ILE A 99 13.12 8.29 -1.32
C ILE A 99 12.57 7.50 -2.51
N SER A 100 12.66 8.03 -3.74
CA SER A 100 12.05 7.39 -4.91
C SER A 100 12.71 7.71 -6.24
N ILE A 101 12.58 6.76 -7.17
CA ILE A 101 12.57 7.04 -8.60
C ILE A 101 11.10 7.16 -9.01
N ILE A 102 10.72 8.28 -9.60
CA ILE A 102 9.34 8.58 -9.98
C ILE A 102 9.21 8.49 -11.50
N LEU A 103 8.35 7.58 -11.96
CA LEU A 103 7.98 7.44 -13.36
C LEU A 103 6.59 8.05 -13.58
N GLU A 104 6.51 9.11 -14.37
CA GLU A 104 5.25 9.78 -14.68
C GLU A 104 4.74 9.36 -16.06
N TYR A 105 3.49 8.89 -16.11
CA TYR A 105 2.82 8.48 -17.34
C TYR A 105 1.61 9.38 -17.60
N LYS A 106 1.21 9.41 -18.87
CA LYS A 106 0.00 10.10 -19.36
C LYS A 106 -0.96 9.07 -19.95
N ASN A 107 -2.26 9.37 -19.91
CA ASN A 107 -3.34 8.54 -20.45
C ASN A 107 -3.39 7.10 -19.90
N PRO A 108 -3.88 6.89 -18.66
CA PRO A 108 -4.24 7.92 -17.69
C PRO A 108 -3.01 8.53 -17.01
N ASP A 109 -3.20 9.71 -16.42
CA ASP A 109 -2.16 10.37 -15.65
C ASP A 109 -1.89 9.58 -14.36
N ARG A 110 -0.64 9.14 -14.20
CA ARG A 110 -0.21 8.39 -13.02
C ARG A 110 1.26 8.59 -12.71
N LYS A 111 1.62 8.45 -11.44
CA LYS A 111 3.01 8.44 -10.96
C LYS A 111 3.29 7.11 -10.28
N LEU A 112 4.32 6.41 -10.73
CA LEU A 112 4.80 5.20 -10.10
C LEU A 112 6.06 5.53 -9.32
N HIS A 113 6.07 5.19 -8.03
CA HIS A 113 7.18 5.43 -7.12
C HIS A 113 7.90 4.12 -6.90
N LEU A 114 9.16 4.08 -7.32
CA LEU A 114 10.04 2.94 -7.19
C LEU A 114 11.05 3.21 -6.09
N PHE A 115 11.48 2.16 -5.40
CA PHE A 115 12.59 2.30 -4.46
C PHE A 115 13.84 2.79 -5.21
N PRO A 116 14.65 3.64 -4.58
CA PRO A 116 15.88 4.11 -5.18
C PRO A 116 16.82 2.94 -5.48
N GLU A 117 17.72 3.16 -6.43
CA GLU A 117 18.81 2.24 -6.74
C GLU A 117 19.70 2.06 -5.48
N THR A 118 19.55 0.92 -4.83
CA THR A 118 20.29 0.53 -3.62
C THR A 118 20.74 -0.93 -3.76
N ASP A 119 21.50 -1.42 -2.78
CA ASP A 119 21.88 -2.83 -2.64
C ASP A 119 20.80 -3.69 -1.95
N MET A 120 19.55 -3.20 -1.92
CA MET A 120 18.40 -3.91 -1.37
C MET A 120 17.70 -4.74 -2.46
N LYS A 121 17.06 -5.85 -2.05
CA LYS A 121 16.28 -6.69 -2.96
C LYS A 121 15.12 -5.95 -3.63
N ALA A 122 14.61 -4.93 -2.96
CA ALA A 122 13.52 -4.09 -3.45
C ALA A 122 14.00 -2.93 -4.33
N ALA A 123 15.30 -2.76 -4.58
CA ALA A 123 15.78 -1.67 -5.43
C ALA A 123 15.09 -1.69 -6.81
N ASN A 124 14.67 -0.51 -7.28
CA ASN A 124 13.93 -0.33 -8.53
C ASN A 124 12.57 -1.04 -8.60
N THR A 125 12.03 -1.57 -7.50
CA THR A 125 10.66 -2.10 -7.50
C THR A 125 9.67 -1.01 -7.11
N CYS A 126 8.52 -1.02 -7.77
CA CYS A 126 7.45 -0.06 -7.53
C CYS A 126 6.74 -0.37 -6.21
N TRP A 127 6.69 0.60 -5.30
CA TRP A 127 6.08 0.43 -3.99
C TRP A 127 4.80 1.26 -3.81
N ALA A 128 4.61 2.27 -4.64
CA ALA A 128 3.39 3.07 -4.66
C ALA A 128 3.01 3.57 -6.06
N ALA A 129 1.72 3.78 -6.27
CA ALA A 129 1.19 4.46 -7.44
C ALA A 129 0.19 5.53 -7.04
N PHE A 130 0.26 6.69 -7.70
CA PHE A 130 -0.63 7.82 -7.49
C PHE A 130 -1.35 8.18 -8.77
N ALA A 131 -2.66 8.38 -8.66
CA ALA A 131 -3.55 8.73 -9.77
C ALA A 131 -4.79 9.45 -9.23
N THR A 132 -5.84 9.57 -10.04
CA THR A 132 -7.15 10.02 -9.57
C THR A 132 -8.02 8.84 -9.13
N ALA A 133 -9.05 9.08 -8.32
CA ALA A 133 -10.05 8.08 -7.98
C ALA A 133 -10.83 7.59 -9.21
N GLY A 134 -10.99 8.43 -10.24
CA GLY A 134 -11.56 8.04 -11.51
C GLY A 134 -10.69 7.02 -12.24
N ASP A 135 -9.38 7.25 -12.28
CA ASP A 135 -8.45 6.35 -12.96
C ASP A 135 -8.19 5.06 -12.17
N MET A 136 -8.10 5.16 -10.83
CA MET A 136 -7.77 4.03 -9.96
C MET A 136 -8.98 3.15 -9.61
N TRP A 137 -10.16 3.75 -9.47
CA TRP A 137 -11.37 3.08 -8.98
C TRP A 137 -12.57 3.20 -9.93
N GLY A 138 -12.39 3.80 -11.11
CA GLY A 138 -13.47 3.96 -12.08
C GLY A 138 -14.57 4.93 -11.62
N VAL A 139 -14.31 5.78 -10.61
CA VAL A 139 -15.29 6.75 -10.11
C VAL A 139 -15.64 7.73 -11.24
N LYS A 140 -16.92 7.78 -11.62
CA LYS A 140 -17.43 8.70 -12.66
C LYS A 140 -18.23 9.84 -12.07
N GLU A 141 -19.08 9.53 -11.11
CA GLU A 141 -19.98 10.48 -10.46
C GLU A 141 -19.52 10.74 -9.04
N LYS A 142 -19.76 11.97 -8.58
CA LYS A 142 -19.52 12.37 -7.21
C LYS A 142 -20.35 11.53 -6.25
N MET A 143 -19.70 10.93 -5.25
CA MET A 143 -20.33 10.04 -4.28
C MET A 143 -19.85 10.30 -2.86
N LYS A 144 -20.65 9.91 -1.86
CA LYS A 144 -20.26 9.99 -0.46
C LYS A 144 -19.17 8.98 -0.15
N LYS A 145 -18.27 9.29 0.78
CA LYS A 145 -17.21 8.37 1.21
C LYS A 145 -17.77 7.03 1.68
N GLU A 146 -18.91 7.02 2.38
CA GLU A 146 -19.51 5.78 2.90
C GLU A 146 -20.05 4.90 1.78
N ASP A 147 -20.54 5.48 0.70
CA ASP A 147 -21.04 4.72 -0.45
C ASP A 147 -19.88 4.17 -1.28
N PHE A 148 -18.80 4.94 -1.43
CA PHE A 148 -17.57 4.46 -2.05
C PHE A 148 -16.99 3.25 -1.28
N LEU A 149 -16.85 3.39 0.04
CA LEU A 149 -16.24 2.35 0.89
C LEU A 149 -17.04 1.04 0.89
N LYS A 150 -18.38 1.09 0.81
CA LYS A 150 -19.21 -0.12 0.70
C LYS A 150 -18.88 -0.97 -0.53
N GLU A 151 -18.40 -0.35 -1.59
CA GLU A 151 -18.10 -1.00 -2.86
C GLU A 151 -16.61 -1.35 -3.01
N ALA A 152 -15.73 -0.45 -2.53
CA ALA A 152 -14.28 -0.56 -2.62
C ALA A 152 -13.65 -1.52 -1.60
N VAL A 153 -14.23 -1.63 -0.40
CA VAL A 153 -13.69 -2.46 0.68
C VAL A 153 -14.19 -3.90 0.51
N SER A 154 -13.29 -4.82 0.14
CA SER A 154 -13.60 -6.23 -0.02
C SER A 154 -13.34 -7.00 1.29
N GLY A 155 -14.24 -6.90 2.26
CA GLY A 155 -14.12 -7.69 3.49
C GLY A 155 -14.97 -7.16 4.65
N GLU A 156 -15.40 -8.07 5.54
CA GLU A 156 -16.05 -7.67 6.79
C GLU A 156 -15.01 -7.15 7.78
N ASN A 157 -15.27 -6.00 8.42
CA ASN A 157 -14.45 -5.40 9.49
C ASN A 157 -13.08 -4.82 9.09
N GLN A 158 -12.90 -4.39 7.85
CA GLN A 158 -11.73 -3.58 7.49
C GLN A 158 -11.83 -2.19 8.13
N GLU A 159 -10.79 -1.81 8.88
CA GLU A 159 -10.69 -0.50 9.51
C GLU A 159 -10.48 0.56 8.44
N VAL A 160 -11.26 1.63 8.51
CA VAL A 160 -11.09 2.82 7.69
C VAL A 160 -10.56 3.90 8.61
N ILE A 161 -9.45 4.52 8.22
CA ILE A 161 -8.78 5.56 8.98
C ILE A 161 -9.12 6.89 8.33
N ASP A 162 -9.84 7.75 9.05
CA ASP A 162 -10.01 9.15 8.67
C ASP A 162 -8.73 9.93 9.03
N GLY A 163 -8.23 10.74 8.11
CA GLY A 163 -6.98 11.48 8.27
C GLY A 163 -7.02 12.85 7.63
N GLU A 164 -5.85 13.47 7.58
CA GLU A 164 -5.59 14.73 6.90
C GLU A 164 -4.21 14.65 6.28
N ASN A 165 -4.05 15.14 5.05
CA ASN A 165 -2.74 15.28 4.45
C ASN A 165 -1.94 16.36 5.18
N LEU A 166 -0.82 16.01 5.80
CA LEU A 166 -0.08 16.90 6.70
C LEU A 166 1.03 17.70 5.99
N ASP A 167 1.41 17.30 4.78
CA ASP A 167 2.50 17.92 4.04
C ASP A 167 2.21 17.95 2.52
N ASP A 168 3.15 18.53 1.78
CA ASP A 168 3.14 18.54 0.32
C ASP A 168 4.27 17.66 -0.22
N SER A 169 4.56 16.55 0.47
CA SER A 169 5.59 15.60 0.06
C SER A 169 5.22 14.91 -1.26
N GLU A 170 6.20 14.32 -1.91
CA GLU A 170 6.00 13.58 -3.17
C GLU A 170 5.07 12.37 -3.05
N VAL A 171 4.84 11.86 -1.85
CA VAL A 171 3.95 10.71 -1.57
C VAL A 171 2.63 11.14 -0.90
N SER A 172 2.42 12.45 -0.80
CA SER A 172 1.19 13.03 -0.27
C SER A 172 0.04 12.87 -1.27
N VAL A 173 -1.18 12.74 -0.72
CA VAL A 173 -2.41 12.62 -1.52
C VAL A 173 -3.33 13.79 -1.19
N GLY A 174 -3.63 14.58 -2.21
CA GLY A 174 -4.34 15.85 -2.04
C GLY A 174 -3.43 16.99 -1.62
N LYS A 175 -4.02 18.11 -1.26
CA LYS A 175 -3.30 19.30 -0.77
C LYS A 175 -3.06 19.18 0.74
N LYS A 176 -2.02 19.82 1.27
CA LYS A 176 -1.87 19.96 2.72
C LYS A 176 -3.15 20.52 3.38
N GLY A 177 -3.57 19.90 4.46
CA GLY A 177 -4.81 20.20 5.20
C GLY A 177 -6.06 19.54 4.62
N GLN A 178 -5.97 18.84 3.49
CA GLN A 178 -7.11 18.15 2.90
C GLN A 178 -7.41 16.85 3.66
N LYS A 179 -8.67 16.61 3.97
CA LYS A 179 -9.10 15.37 4.63
C LYS A 179 -8.85 14.17 3.73
N THR A 180 -8.45 13.06 4.32
CA THR A 180 -8.18 11.81 3.62
C THR A 180 -8.92 10.66 4.27
N ILE A 181 -9.11 9.59 3.50
CA ILE A 181 -9.47 8.27 4.02
C ILE A 181 -8.39 7.27 3.62
N GLU A 182 -7.99 6.41 4.55
CA GLU A 182 -7.15 5.26 4.29
C GLU A 182 -7.92 3.96 4.56
N PHE A 183 -7.78 2.99 3.67
CA PHE A 183 -8.44 1.69 3.79
C PHE A 183 -7.63 0.63 3.05
N ALA A 184 -7.74 -0.63 3.49
CA ALA A 184 -7.16 -1.75 2.77
C ALA A 184 -8.17 -2.38 1.81
N SER A 185 -7.72 -2.87 0.67
CA SER A 185 -8.53 -3.70 -0.24
C SER A 185 -7.62 -4.56 -1.11
N GLU A 186 -8.05 -5.78 -1.41
CA GLU A 186 -7.32 -6.70 -2.32
C GLU A 186 -5.80 -6.87 -2.08
N GLY A 187 -5.34 -6.73 -0.83
CA GLY A 187 -3.91 -6.87 -0.48
C GLY A 187 -3.09 -5.57 -0.54
N TYR A 188 -3.72 -4.42 -0.77
CA TYR A 188 -3.07 -3.11 -0.83
C TYR A 188 -3.63 -2.16 0.22
N SER A 189 -2.85 -1.13 0.60
CA SER A 189 -3.36 0.06 1.30
C SER A 189 -3.68 1.14 0.28
N PHE A 190 -4.81 1.81 0.46
CA PHE A 190 -5.26 2.92 -0.37
C PHE A 190 -5.47 4.15 0.47
N ILE A 191 -5.12 5.31 -0.08
CA ILE A 191 -5.48 6.61 0.48
C ILE A 191 -6.19 7.44 -0.60
N ILE A 192 -7.27 8.12 -0.23
CA ILE A 192 -8.00 9.03 -1.13
C ILE A 192 -8.22 10.36 -0.41
N ALA A 193 -7.92 11.46 -1.09
CA ALA A 193 -8.25 12.79 -0.60
C ALA A 193 -9.73 13.11 -0.87
N LEU A 194 -10.44 13.51 0.17
CA LEU A 194 -11.83 13.92 0.10
C LEU A 194 -11.94 15.35 -0.41
N ASN A 195 -13.01 15.63 -1.15
CA ASN A 195 -13.43 16.99 -1.46
C ASN A 195 -13.83 17.74 -0.18
N ASP A 196 -13.91 19.08 -0.24
CA ASP A 196 -14.24 19.94 0.91
C ASP A 196 -15.59 19.59 1.57
N ASP A 197 -16.53 19.02 0.80
CA ASP A 197 -17.83 18.56 1.28
C ASP A 197 -17.85 17.09 1.75
N GLY A 198 -16.69 16.45 1.86
CA GLY A 198 -16.52 15.09 2.34
C GLY A 198 -16.85 14.00 1.32
N THR A 199 -16.96 14.36 0.04
CA THR A 199 -17.25 13.42 -1.06
C THR A 199 -15.99 13.00 -1.82
N ILE A 200 -16.16 12.04 -2.72
CA ILE A 200 -15.15 11.59 -3.69
C ILE A 200 -15.76 11.76 -5.08
N ASP A 201 -14.98 12.26 -6.04
CA ASP A 201 -15.33 12.27 -7.46
C ASP A 201 -14.17 11.78 -8.32
N ALA A 202 -14.36 11.77 -9.64
CA ALA A 202 -13.38 11.25 -10.59
C ALA A 202 -11.99 11.91 -10.46
N ASN A 203 -11.90 13.16 -10.00
CA ASN A 203 -10.65 13.91 -9.90
C ASN A 203 -10.05 13.90 -8.49
N SER A 204 -10.70 13.27 -7.52
CA SER A 204 -10.16 13.15 -6.17
C SER A 204 -8.81 12.44 -6.21
N PRO A 205 -7.72 13.03 -5.68
CA PRO A 205 -6.41 12.38 -5.65
C PRO A 205 -6.44 11.07 -4.89
N ALA A 206 -5.75 10.05 -5.41
CA ALA A 206 -5.70 8.72 -4.84
C ALA A 206 -4.27 8.14 -4.89
N GLY A 207 -3.92 7.34 -3.89
CA GLY A 207 -2.68 6.59 -3.82
C GLY A 207 -2.95 5.13 -3.44
N VAL A 208 -2.10 4.24 -3.94
CA VAL A 208 -2.05 2.83 -3.55
C VAL A 208 -0.62 2.47 -3.14
N PHE A 209 -0.50 1.67 -2.10
CA PHE A 209 0.76 1.23 -1.53
C PHE A 209 0.77 -0.28 -1.36
N SER A 210 1.94 -0.89 -1.59
CA SER A 210 2.16 -2.29 -1.22
C SER A 210 2.13 -2.44 0.31
N LEU A 211 1.43 -3.47 0.80
CA LEU A 211 1.49 -3.88 2.21
C LEU A 211 2.74 -4.75 2.52
N ASP A 212 3.39 -5.29 1.49
CA ASP A 212 4.39 -6.35 1.58
C ASP A 212 5.81 -5.92 1.13
N ALA A 213 6.07 -4.61 1.01
CA ALA A 213 7.39 -4.14 0.58
C ALA A 213 8.46 -4.35 1.69
N GLU A 214 9.07 -5.54 1.71
CA GLU A 214 10.24 -5.81 2.55
C GLU A 214 11.50 -5.17 1.94
N ALA A 215 11.90 -4.02 2.46
CA ALA A 215 13.22 -3.42 2.20
C ALA A 215 14.32 -4.23 2.93
N THR A 216 14.60 -5.44 2.45
CA THR A 216 15.66 -6.30 2.98
C THR A 216 16.95 -6.12 2.17
N PRO A 217 18.12 -5.95 2.84
CA PRO A 217 19.41 -5.99 2.16
C PRO A 217 19.60 -7.32 1.41
N VAL A 218 20.31 -7.28 0.29
CA VAL A 218 20.77 -8.53 -0.35
C VAL A 218 21.80 -9.17 0.58
N GLU A 219 21.43 -10.27 1.26
CA GLU A 219 22.43 -11.09 1.95
C GLU A 219 23.47 -11.53 0.91
N ASN A 220 24.72 -11.09 1.11
CA ASN A 220 25.88 -11.25 0.22
C ASN A 220 26.01 -10.22 -0.93
N ALA A 221 25.86 -8.93 -0.66
CA ALA A 221 26.53 -7.92 -1.48
C ALA A 221 28.07 -8.17 -1.42
N PRO A 222 28.78 -8.20 -2.57
CA PRO A 222 30.20 -8.57 -2.66
C PRO A 222 31.15 -7.62 -1.92
#